data_AF-A0A7R9F5L1-F1
#
_entry.id   AF-A0A7R9F5L1-F1
#
_cell.length_a   1.000
_cell.length_b   1.000
_cell.length_c   1.000
_cell.angle_alpha   90.00
_cell.angle_beta   90.00
_cell.angle_gamma   90.00
#
_symmetry.space_group_name_H-M   'P 1'
#
loop_
_entity.id
_entity.type
_entity.pdbx_description
1 polymer ?
#
loop_
_entity_poly.entity_id
_entity_poly.type
_entity_poly.pdbx_seq_one_letter_code
_entity_poly.pdbx_strand_id
1 'polypeptide(L)'
;EGGKGQGIHSLRFRKGKNSGKTLSLHSYEIRPHLTITGNRKNLHGLDLNRNFPDYFRQNTLPSQPEKDAVIRWLEMYPFVLSAGLHGGAVVANYPFDNTLEDVTGRLKEPSLTPDNDVFVHLATVYSETHPTMHQGIQCQAGMPRFENGITNGAAWYPMTGGMQDYNYVWHGCMELTLELSCCKYPPPGELPDFWEENRNAMLVFMSQAQRGVRGLVMDSLTREAIPDAQLRIDNRAIGFNTSKRGEFWRILLPGNYTLQVFKEGYENQSLSFVVYTPMSNFQLSATWLTVNMTPTFSGVSEPSVLAHLLAKDAPVTPTVGAVKQAPISPQIMPNEAWIGSLLMESLAKLQRARSCTLAAVGRQLFQLSVLYMAVLHPLVELVPFGLFPDNSVLKDEIIYA
;
A
#
# COMPACT_ATOMS: atom_id res chain seq x y z
N GLU A 1 -29.16 6.61 -36.18
CA GLU A 1 -28.22 7.57 -35.59
C GLU A 1 -28.47 7.56 -34.08
N GLY A 2 -27.77 6.79 -33.26
CA GLY A 2 -26.35 6.91 -32.95
C GLY A 2 -26.11 7.56 -31.57
N GLY A 3 -26.97 7.28 -30.57
CA GLY A 3 -26.82 7.80 -29.21
C GLY A 3 -25.75 7.01 -28.42
N LYS A 4 -24.60 7.63 -28.18
CA LYS A 4 -23.57 7.15 -27.25
C LYS A 4 -24.11 7.20 -25.82
N GLY A 5 -24.61 6.08 -25.32
CA GLY A 5 -24.84 5.88 -23.90
C GLY A 5 -23.49 5.90 -23.16
N GLN A 6 -23.37 6.79 -22.18
CA GLN A 6 -22.29 6.79 -21.19
C GLN A 6 -22.25 5.42 -20.51
N GLY A 7 -21.19 4.65 -20.78
CA GLY A 7 -20.96 3.34 -20.18
C GLY A 7 -20.67 3.48 -18.69
N ILE A 8 -21.41 2.74 -17.90
CA ILE A 8 -21.40 2.71 -16.44
C ILE A 8 -19.98 2.47 -15.90
N HIS A 9 -19.43 3.46 -15.17
CA HIS A 9 -18.19 3.37 -14.42
C HIS A 9 -18.40 2.57 -13.14
N SER A 10 -18.08 1.26 -13.11
CA SER A 10 -18.13 0.51 -11.85
C SER A 10 -16.74 0.30 -11.26
N LEU A 11 -16.32 1.20 -10.37
CA LEU A 11 -15.32 0.88 -9.34
C LEU A 11 -16.06 0.22 -8.18
N ARG A 12 -15.70 -1.02 -7.82
CA ARG A 12 -16.30 -1.71 -6.66
C ARG A 12 -15.31 -1.69 -5.50
N PHE A 13 -15.56 -0.83 -4.52
CA PHE A 13 -14.82 -0.80 -3.26
C PHE A 13 -15.41 -1.80 -2.29
N ARG A 14 -14.64 -2.78 -1.83
CA ARG A 14 -15.01 -3.66 -0.72
C ARG A 14 -14.14 -3.34 0.50
N LYS A 15 -14.78 -2.89 1.58
CA LYS A 15 -14.15 -2.70 2.89
C LYS A 15 -14.53 -3.87 3.79
N GLY A 16 -13.57 -4.68 4.19
CA GLY A 16 -13.76 -5.68 5.24
C GLY A 16 -13.73 -4.98 6.60
N LYS A 17 -14.82 -5.05 7.38
CA LYS A 17 -14.80 -4.63 8.79
C LYS A 17 -14.40 -5.84 9.63
N ASN A 18 -13.22 -5.80 10.24
CA ASN A 18 -12.90 -6.67 11.37
C ASN A 18 -13.07 -5.87 12.66
N SER A 19 -13.87 -6.38 13.60
CA SER A 19 -14.31 -5.73 14.83
C SER A 19 -13.27 -5.75 15.97
N GLY A 20 -12.00 -5.57 15.64
CA GLY A 20 -10.89 -5.48 16.60
C GLY A 20 -9.83 -4.51 16.10
N LYS A 21 -8.94 -4.06 17.01
CA LYS A 21 -7.84 -3.13 16.73
C LYS A 21 -6.89 -3.66 15.64
N THR A 22 -7.22 -3.53 14.35
CA THR A 22 -6.43 -4.22 13.32
C THR A 22 -6.51 -3.56 11.94
N LEU A 23 -5.37 -3.60 11.24
CA LEU A 23 -5.10 -3.35 9.81
C LEU A 23 -6.36 -3.45 8.93
N SER A 24 -6.64 -2.41 8.14
CA SER A 24 -7.74 -2.40 7.17
C SER A 24 -7.21 -2.76 5.79
N LEU A 25 -7.64 -3.91 5.30
CA LEU A 25 -7.33 -4.33 3.95
C LEU A 25 -8.36 -3.76 2.99
N HIS A 26 -7.86 -3.18 1.90
CA HIS A 26 -8.65 -2.70 0.78
C HIS A 26 -8.13 -3.35 -0.50
N SER A 27 -9.02 -3.78 -1.36
CA SER A 27 -8.65 -4.28 -2.68
C SER A 27 -9.34 -3.46 -3.74
N TYR A 28 -8.65 -3.21 -4.84
CA TYR A 28 -9.25 -2.64 -6.02
C TYR A 28 -8.84 -3.43 -7.26
N GLU A 29 -9.78 -3.61 -8.17
CA GLU A 29 -9.50 -4.17 -9.48
C GLU A 29 -9.43 -3.02 -10.48
N ILE A 30 -8.24 -2.74 -10.99
CA ILE A 30 -8.07 -1.79 -12.08
C ILE A 30 -8.43 -2.54 -13.37
N ARG A 31 -9.72 -2.57 -13.69
CA ARG A 31 -10.17 -3.11 -14.98
C ARG A 31 -9.97 -2.06 -16.07
N PRO A 32 -9.07 -2.26 -17.05
CA PRO A 32 -9.38 -1.78 -18.38
C PRO A 32 -10.75 -2.36 -18.76
N HIS A 33 -11.64 -1.62 -19.44
CA HIS A 33 -12.81 -2.26 -20.04
C HIS A 33 -12.31 -3.45 -20.85
N LEU A 34 -12.54 -4.68 -20.36
CA LEU A 34 -12.38 -5.90 -21.14
C LEU A 34 -13.43 -5.79 -22.24
N THR A 35 -13.06 -5.10 -23.32
CA THR A 35 -13.61 -5.45 -24.62
C THR A 35 -13.36 -6.94 -24.79
N ILE A 36 -14.30 -7.62 -25.41
CA ILE A 36 -14.34 -9.07 -25.68
C ILE A 36 -13.08 -9.58 -26.45
N THR A 37 -12.11 -8.71 -26.70
CA THR A 37 -10.90 -8.86 -27.51
C THR A 37 -9.62 -9.20 -26.73
N GLY A 38 -9.63 -9.22 -25.39
CA GLY A 38 -8.50 -9.74 -24.60
C GLY A 38 -7.21 -8.89 -24.67
N ASN A 39 -7.30 -7.59 -24.42
CA ASN A 39 -6.18 -6.65 -24.54
C ASN A 39 -5.65 -6.20 -23.16
N ARG A 40 -4.31 -6.16 -22.98
CA ARG A 40 -3.59 -5.62 -21.79
C ARG A 40 -3.93 -4.15 -21.49
N LYS A 41 -4.29 -3.40 -22.53
CA LYS A 41 -4.47 -1.94 -22.52
C LYS A 41 -5.90 -1.56 -22.11
N ASN A 42 -6.09 -0.34 -21.63
CA ASN A 42 -7.41 0.23 -21.36
C ASN A 42 -8.23 0.51 -22.62
N LEU A 43 -9.45 1.03 -22.46
CA LEU A 43 -10.37 1.28 -23.58
C LEU A 43 -9.76 2.25 -24.62
N HIS A 44 -8.85 3.13 -24.20
CA HIS A 44 -8.14 4.05 -25.08
C HIS A 44 -6.83 3.47 -25.64
N GLY A 45 -6.54 2.18 -25.42
CA GLY A 45 -5.35 1.53 -25.95
C GLY A 45 -4.05 1.89 -25.22
N LEU A 46 -4.13 2.39 -23.98
CA LEU A 46 -2.97 2.71 -23.15
C LEU A 46 -2.72 1.67 -22.08
N ASP A 47 -1.44 1.47 -21.75
CA ASP A 47 -1.01 0.61 -20.66
C ASP A 47 -1.10 1.38 -19.33
N LEU A 48 -1.97 0.92 -18.42
CA LEU A 48 -2.20 1.59 -17.14
C LEU A 48 -0.95 1.57 -16.25
N ASN A 49 -0.12 0.52 -16.33
CA ASN A 49 1.16 0.45 -15.62
C ASN A 49 2.31 1.13 -16.41
N ARG A 50 1.96 2.10 -17.26
CA ARG A 50 2.88 3.07 -17.88
C ARG A 50 2.34 4.50 -17.75
N ASN A 51 1.21 4.73 -17.08
CA ASN A 51 0.48 6.01 -17.16
C ASN A 51 0.72 6.93 -15.96
N PHE A 52 1.33 6.43 -14.88
CA PHE A 52 1.59 7.22 -13.68
C PHE A 52 2.75 8.20 -13.89
N PRO A 53 2.80 9.31 -13.15
CA PRO A 53 4.01 10.13 -13.06
C PRO A 53 5.22 9.27 -12.72
N ASP A 54 6.37 9.61 -13.31
CA ASP A 54 7.61 8.86 -13.16
C ASP A 54 8.66 9.71 -12.46
N TYR A 55 9.40 9.09 -11.54
CA TYR A 55 10.37 9.79 -10.68
C TYR A 55 11.62 10.23 -11.44
N PHE A 56 11.99 9.52 -12.50
CA PHE A 56 13.26 9.69 -13.20
C PHE A 56 13.11 10.57 -14.44
N ARG A 57 11.94 10.54 -15.09
CA ARG A 57 11.68 11.31 -16.31
C ARG A 57 10.22 11.74 -16.41
N GLN A 58 9.96 12.81 -17.15
CA GLN A 58 8.60 13.26 -17.36
C GLN A 58 7.81 12.23 -18.19
N ASN A 59 6.70 11.73 -17.63
CA ASN A 59 5.76 10.90 -18.37
C ASN A 59 4.72 11.78 -19.07
N THR A 60 4.73 11.76 -20.41
CA THR A 60 3.89 12.62 -21.26
C THR A 60 2.60 11.93 -21.73
N LEU A 61 2.35 10.69 -21.31
CA LEU A 61 1.14 9.97 -21.69
C LEU A 61 -0.12 10.65 -21.13
N PRO A 62 -1.22 10.72 -21.91
CA PRO A 62 -2.44 11.38 -21.46
C PRO A 62 -3.05 10.64 -20.27
N SER A 63 -3.53 11.38 -19.27
CA SER A 63 -4.14 10.79 -18.07
C SER A 63 -5.34 9.93 -18.42
N GLN A 64 -5.45 8.79 -17.75
CA GLN A 64 -6.56 7.87 -17.90
C GLN A 64 -7.47 7.92 -16.65
N PRO A 65 -8.79 7.73 -16.81
CA PRO A 65 -9.72 7.79 -15.69
C PRO A 65 -9.40 6.77 -14.59
N GLU A 66 -8.87 5.60 -14.97
CA GLU A 66 -8.45 4.57 -14.01
C GLU A 66 -7.26 5.02 -13.17
N LYS A 67 -6.25 5.63 -13.78
CA LYS A 67 -5.11 6.24 -13.08
C LYS A 67 -5.60 7.33 -12.12
N ASP A 68 -6.41 8.26 -12.62
CA ASP A 68 -6.87 9.39 -11.80
C ASP A 68 -7.71 8.91 -10.61
N ALA A 69 -8.45 7.82 -10.76
CA ALA A 69 -9.18 7.18 -9.67
C ALA A 69 -8.26 6.57 -8.62
N VAL A 70 -7.17 5.90 -9.04
CA VAL A 70 -6.15 5.36 -8.11
C VAL A 70 -5.43 6.48 -7.39
N ILE A 71 -5.02 7.56 -8.08
CA ILE A 71 -4.38 8.72 -7.44
C ILE A 71 -5.27 9.32 -6.35
N ARG A 72 -6.54 9.62 -6.67
CA ARG A 72 -7.49 10.11 -5.66
C ARG A 72 -7.66 9.15 -4.49
N TRP A 73 -7.56 7.85 -4.75
CA TRP A 73 -7.70 6.85 -3.70
C TRP A 73 -6.48 6.80 -2.77
N LEU A 74 -5.27 6.93 -3.32
CA LEU A 74 -4.03 7.07 -2.56
C LEU A 74 -4.02 8.34 -1.69
N GLU A 75 -4.69 9.40 -2.14
CA GLU A 75 -4.87 10.64 -1.36
C GLU A 75 -5.90 10.50 -0.22
N MET A 76 -6.84 9.55 -0.33
CA MET A 76 -7.92 9.37 0.65
C MET A 76 -7.50 8.60 1.90
N TYR A 77 -6.51 7.70 1.80
CA TYR A 77 -6.11 6.82 2.90
C TYR A 77 -4.60 6.79 3.08
N PRO A 78 -4.10 6.68 4.33
CA PRO A 78 -2.69 6.53 4.60
C PRO A 78 -2.24 5.08 4.35
N PHE A 79 -2.11 4.70 3.08
CA PHE A 79 -1.58 3.38 2.70
C PHE A 79 -0.12 3.25 3.09
N VAL A 80 0.23 2.13 3.72
CA VAL A 80 1.59 1.89 4.25
C VAL A 80 2.30 0.80 3.43
N LEU A 81 1.56 -0.24 3.06
CA LEU A 81 2.02 -1.38 2.27
C LEU A 81 1.02 -1.64 1.15
N SER A 82 1.49 -2.03 -0.02
CA SER A 82 0.66 -2.40 -1.17
C SER A 82 1.30 -3.51 -2.00
N ALA A 83 0.50 -4.19 -2.80
CA ALA A 83 0.98 -5.08 -3.85
C ALA A 83 0.11 -4.99 -5.11
N GLY A 84 0.75 -4.73 -6.26
CA GLY A 84 0.16 -4.92 -7.58
C GLY A 84 0.30 -6.37 -8.02
N LEU A 85 -0.80 -7.05 -8.31
CA LEU A 85 -0.82 -8.46 -8.72
C LEU A 85 -0.84 -8.57 -10.25
N HIS A 86 0.11 -9.33 -10.77
CA HIS A 86 0.39 -9.47 -12.19
C HIS A 86 0.56 -10.96 -12.57
N GLY A 87 0.58 -11.21 -13.89
CA GLY A 87 0.90 -12.52 -14.45
C GLY A 87 1.76 -12.38 -15.71
N GLY A 88 2.63 -13.35 -15.94
CA GLY A 88 3.61 -13.40 -17.01
C GLY A 88 4.98 -13.91 -16.55
N ALA A 89 5.22 -13.87 -15.23
CA ALA A 89 6.36 -14.44 -14.55
C ALA A 89 5.94 -15.02 -13.19
N VAL A 90 6.90 -15.61 -12.47
CA VAL A 90 6.74 -16.01 -11.06
C VAL A 90 7.90 -15.39 -10.28
N VAL A 91 7.69 -14.17 -9.76
CA VAL A 91 8.73 -13.37 -9.09
C VAL A 91 8.10 -12.22 -8.29
N ALA A 92 8.69 -11.87 -7.14
CA ALA A 92 8.38 -10.64 -6.42
C ALA A 92 9.29 -9.50 -6.90
N ASN A 93 8.73 -8.58 -7.67
CA ASN A 93 9.42 -7.42 -8.22
C ASN A 93 9.33 -6.24 -7.24
N TYR A 94 10.47 -5.58 -6.98
CA TYR A 94 10.57 -4.46 -6.06
C TYR A 94 11.18 -3.20 -6.71
N PRO A 95 10.87 -1.99 -6.19
CA PRO A 95 11.34 -0.74 -6.77
C PRO A 95 12.87 -0.56 -6.77
N PHE A 96 13.40 0.33 -7.60
CA PHE A 96 12.67 1.08 -8.63
C PHE A 96 12.45 0.26 -9.91
N ASP A 97 11.31 0.48 -10.56
CA ASP A 97 11.01 -0.08 -11.89
C ASP A 97 11.72 0.67 -13.01
N ASN A 98 12.12 1.92 -12.79
CA ASN A 98 12.85 2.72 -13.76
C ASN A 98 14.24 3.14 -13.27
N THR A 99 15.06 3.67 -14.17
CA THR A 99 16.40 4.17 -13.85
C THR A 99 16.79 5.34 -14.74
N LEU A 100 17.81 6.08 -14.30
CA LEU A 100 18.48 7.08 -15.13
C LEU A 100 19.43 6.41 -16.11
N GLU A 101 19.46 6.95 -17.32
CA GLU A 101 20.54 6.70 -18.26
C GLU A 101 21.73 7.60 -17.90
N ASP A 102 22.95 7.08 -17.97
CA ASP A 102 24.15 7.89 -17.86
C ASP A 102 24.43 8.66 -19.16
N VAL A 103 25.46 9.51 -19.15
CA VAL A 103 25.86 10.33 -20.31
C VAL A 103 26.25 9.50 -21.54
N THR A 104 26.51 8.20 -21.37
CA THR A 104 26.83 7.25 -22.45
C THR A 104 25.61 6.45 -22.94
N GLY A 105 24.43 6.73 -22.38
CA GLY A 105 23.19 6.01 -22.67
C GLY A 105 23.09 4.66 -21.98
N ARG A 106 23.96 4.35 -21.01
CA ARG A 106 23.89 3.11 -20.24
C ARG A 106 22.96 3.26 -19.05
N LEU A 107 22.13 2.25 -18.84
CA LEU A 107 21.21 2.16 -17.72
C LEU A 107 22.00 1.89 -16.43
N LYS A 108 21.67 2.61 -15.35
CA LYS A 108 22.23 2.34 -14.02
C LYS A 108 21.43 1.22 -13.36
N GLU A 109 21.97 0.01 -13.38
CA GLU A 109 21.34 -1.18 -12.82
C GLU A 109 22.24 -1.81 -11.73
N PRO A 110 21.67 -2.27 -10.60
CA PRO A 110 20.28 -2.12 -10.20
C PRO A 110 19.89 -0.68 -9.81
N SER A 111 18.60 -0.33 -9.93
CA SER A 111 18.06 0.98 -9.54
C SER A 111 17.54 0.93 -8.11
N LEU A 112 18.42 1.21 -7.14
CA LEU A 112 18.14 1.02 -5.71
C LEU A 112 17.36 2.19 -5.11
N THR A 113 16.39 1.86 -4.24
CA THR A 113 15.70 2.85 -3.41
C THR A 113 16.49 3.20 -2.15
N PRO A 114 16.20 4.33 -1.48
CA PRO A 114 16.71 4.61 -0.14
C PRO A 114 16.25 3.62 0.95
N ASP A 115 15.22 2.82 0.67
CA ASP A 115 14.65 1.80 1.56
C ASP A 115 14.82 0.40 0.95
N ASN A 116 15.89 0.19 0.17
CA ASN A 116 16.13 -1.06 -0.54
C ASN A 116 16.20 -2.27 0.39
N ASP A 117 16.76 -2.09 1.59
CA ASP A 117 16.79 -3.11 2.64
C ASP A 117 15.39 -3.60 3.01
N VAL A 118 14.44 -2.67 3.15
CA VAL A 118 13.04 -2.98 3.47
C VAL A 118 12.36 -3.64 2.27
N PHE A 119 12.56 -3.14 1.06
CA PHE A 119 11.94 -3.72 -0.14
C PHE A 119 12.42 -5.12 -0.45
N VAL A 120 13.73 -5.38 -0.34
CA VAL A 120 14.30 -6.72 -0.46
C VAL A 120 13.69 -7.64 0.59
N HIS A 121 13.61 -7.21 1.85
CA HIS A 121 12.96 -7.99 2.91
C HIS A 121 11.49 -8.30 2.58
N LEU A 122 10.71 -7.32 2.15
CA LEU A 122 9.30 -7.49 1.79
C LEU A 122 9.12 -8.50 0.65
N ALA A 123 9.95 -8.41 -0.39
CA ALA A 123 9.92 -9.32 -1.54
C ALA A 123 10.35 -10.74 -1.14
N THR A 124 11.42 -10.87 -0.34
CA THR A 124 11.90 -12.16 0.17
C THR A 124 10.83 -12.84 1.02
N VAL A 125 10.17 -12.11 1.92
CA VAL A 125 9.09 -12.65 2.76
C VAL A 125 7.98 -13.28 1.91
N TYR A 126 7.56 -12.60 0.84
CA TYR A 126 6.54 -13.16 -0.06
C TYR A 126 7.07 -14.40 -0.79
N SER A 127 8.24 -14.27 -1.41
CA SER A 127 8.86 -15.31 -2.25
C SER A 127 9.17 -16.61 -1.49
N GLU A 128 9.74 -16.50 -0.30
CA GLU A 128 10.10 -17.65 0.56
C GLU A 128 8.86 -18.33 1.16
N THR A 129 7.80 -17.57 1.42
CA THR A 129 6.52 -18.13 1.90
C THR A 129 5.74 -18.81 0.77
N HIS A 130 5.94 -18.38 -0.48
CA HIS A 130 5.34 -19.03 -1.66
C HIS A 130 6.03 -20.37 -1.95
N PRO A 131 5.29 -21.47 -2.26
CA PRO A 131 5.87 -22.81 -2.43
C PRO A 131 6.94 -22.94 -3.51
N THR A 132 6.86 -22.14 -4.57
CA THR A 132 7.73 -22.27 -5.75
C THR A 132 8.47 -21.00 -6.16
N MET A 133 8.09 -19.81 -5.66
CA MET A 133 8.61 -18.54 -6.18
C MET A 133 10.10 -18.40 -5.88
N HIS A 134 10.51 -18.73 -4.65
CA HIS A 134 11.90 -18.72 -4.20
C HIS A 134 12.85 -19.60 -5.03
N GLN A 135 12.33 -20.59 -5.77
CA GLN A 135 13.14 -21.44 -6.65
C GLN A 135 13.71 -20.67 -7.85
N GLY A 136 13.16 -19.48 -8.14
CA GLY A 136 13.66 -18.57 -9.16
C GLY A 136 13.45 -19.05 -10.59
N ILE A 137 12.62 -20.08 -10.80
CA ILE A 137 12.43 -20.69 -12.11
C ILE A 137 11.59 -19.76 -12.97
N GLN A 138 12.19 -19.28 -14.06
CA GLN A 138 11.47 -18.50 -15.05
C GLN A 138 10.58 -19.37 -15.94
N CYS A 139 9.55 -18.74 -16.50
CA CYS A 139 8.54 -19.40 -17.33
C CYS A 139 9.06 -19.95 -18.67
N GLN A 140 10.18 -19.40 -19.15
CA GLN A 140 10.85 -19.85 -20.37
C GLN A 140 12.11 -20.62 -20.02
N ALA A 141 12.25 -21.82 -20.58
CA ALA A 141 13.43 -22.65 -20.38
C ALA A 141 14.69 -21.94 -20.91
N GLY A 142 15.79 -22.04 -20.16
CA GLY A 142 17.09 -21.45 -20.53
C GLY A 142 17.27 -19.98 -20.11
N MET A 143 16.26 -19.34 -19.53
CA MET A 143 16.41 -18.00 -18.94
C MET A 143 17.18 -18.07 -17.61
N PRO A 144 17.99 -17.06 -17.26
CA PRO A 144 18.63 -16.95 -15.95
C PRO A 144 17.60 -17.01 -14.83
N ARG A 145 17.94 -17.56 -13.67
CA ARG A 145 16.99 -17.59 -12.54
C ARG A 145 16.82 -16.20 -11.93
N PHE A 146 15.63 -15.93 -11.38
CA PHE A 146 15.48 -14.87 -10.39
C PHE A 146 16.02 -15.39 -9.06
N GLU A 147 17.21 -14.95 -8.66
CA GLU A 147 17.82 -15.43 -7.41
C GLU A 147 16.86 -15.18 -6.23
N ASN A 148 16.58 -16.23 -5.45
CA ASN A 148 15.60 -16.23 -4.35
C ASN A 148 14.17 -15.80 -4.74
N GLY A 149 13.82 -15.83 -6.04
CA GLY A 149 12.48 -15.47 -6.52
C GLY A 149 12.13 -13.99 -6.39
N ILE A 150 13.12 -13.11 -6.30
CA ILE A 150 12.93 -11.65 -6.23
C ILE A 150 13.71 -10.94 -7.33
N THR A 151 13.31 -9.72 -7.69
CA THR A 151 14.08 -8.89 -8.63
C THR A 151 13.85 -7.40 -8.42
N ASN A 152 14.90 -6.59 -8.61
CA ASN A 152 14.74 -5.15 -8.79
C ASN A 152 14.10 -4.91 -10.17
N GLY A 153 13.10 -4.02 -10.24
CA GLY A 153 12.34 -3.80 -11.47
C GLY A 153 13.19 -3.30 -12.63
N ALA A 154 14.00 -2.28 -12.42
CA ALA A 154 14.88 -1.76 -13.45
C ALA A 154 15.94 -2.78 -13.90
N ALA A 155 16.46 -3.61 -12.98
CA ALA A 155 17.40 -4.68 -13.33
C ALA A 155 16.76 -5.83 -14.14
N TRP A 156 15.43 -6.01 -14.02
CA TRP A 156 14.71 -6.97 -14.85
C TRP A 156 14.39 -6.37 -16.23
N TYR A 157 13.69 -5.24 -16.25
CA TYR A 157 13.52 -4.39 -17.42
C TYR A 157 13.07 -2.99 -16.99
N PRO A 158 13.77 -1.91 -17.37
CA PRO A 158 13.35 -0.56 -17.03
C PRO A 158 12.00 -0.18 -17.61
N MET A 159 11.19 0.48 -16.80
CA MET A 159 9.80 0.77 -17.11
C MET A 159 9.37 2.13 -16.58
N THR A 160 9.03 3.05 -17.50
CA THR A 160 8.54 4.38 -17.14
C THR A 160 7.06 4.38 -16.73
N GLY A 161 6.75 5.09 -15.65
CA GLY A 161 5.37 5.42 -15.26
C GLY A 161 4.60 4.27 -14.62
N GLY A 162 5.30 3.41 -13.88
CA GLY A 162 4.72 2.34 -13.08
C GLY A 162 3.99 2.85 -11.84
N MET A 163 2.93 2.16 -11.45
CA MET A 163 2.17 2.46 -10.23
C MET A 163 2.98 2.17 -8.96
N GLN A 164 3.85 1.16 -9.01
CA GLN A 164 4.71 0.74 -7.91
C GLN A 164 5.63 1.87 -7.42
N ASP A 165 6.37 2.48 -8.34
CA ASP A 165 7.26 3.60 -8.05
C ASP A 165 6.46 4.85 -7.62
N TYR A 166 5.28 5.07 -8.21
CA TYR A 166 4.40 6.19 -7.86
C TYR A 166 3.94 6.13 -6.40
N ASN A 167 3.45 4.97 -5.96
CA ASN A 167 3.04 4.72 -4.58
C ASN A 167 4.13 5.08 -3.58
N TYR A 168 5.35 4.65 -3.86
CA TYR A 168 6.48 4.86 -2.97
C TYR A 168 6.92 6.32 -2.94
N VAL A 169 7.15 6.93 -4.10
CA VAL A 169 7.73 8.27 -4.20
C VAL A 169 6.77 9.37 -3.76
N TRP A 170 5.48 9.28 -4.13
CA TRP A 170 4.51 10.35 -3.83
C TRP A 170 3.77 10.16 -2.51
N HIS A 171 3.59 8.91 -2.05
CA HIS A 171 2.78 8.62 -0.88
C HIS A 171 3.55 7.91 0.24
N GLY A 172 4.81 7.52 0.02
CA GLY A 172 5.58 6.73 0.99
C GLY A 172 5.03 5.31 1.21
N CYS A 173 4.05 4.89 0.41
CA CYS A 173 3.43 3.56 0.43
C CYS A 173 4.37 2.56 -0.23
N MET A 174 4.79 1.53 0.49
CA MET A 174 5.71 0.54 -0.05
C MET A 174 4.93 -0.48 -0.88
N GLU A 175 4.98 -0.36 -2.21
CA GLU A 175 4.32 -1.28 -3.14
C GLU A 175 5.32 -2.27 -3.76
N LEU A 176 4.95 -3.55 -3.81
CA LEU A 176 5.60 -4.55 -4.66
C LEU A 176 4.75 -4.87 -5.90
N THR A 177 5.38 -5.35 -6.97
CA THR A 177 4.68 -6.01 -8.07
C THR A 177 4.88 -7.51 -7.94
N LEU A 178 3.81 -8.25 -7.72
CA LEU A 178 3.85 -9.70 -7.54
C LEU A 178 3.40 -10.37 -8.83
N GLU A 179 4.33 -10.99 -9.55
CA GLU A 179 4.05 -11.80 -10.73
C GLU A 179 3.75 -13.23 -10.23
N LEU A 180 2.49 -13.66 -10.33
CA LEU A 180 2.00 -14.85 -9.63
C LEU A 180 1.94 -16.11 -10.50
N SER A 181 2.00 -15.95 -11.82
CA SER A 181 1.77 -17.05 -12.75
C SER A 181 2.47 -16.83 -14.09
N CYS A 182 2.97 -17.92 -14.69
CA CYS A 182 3.47 -17.88 -16.06
C CYS A 182 2.37 -17.68 -17.09
N CYS A 183 1.28 -18.46 -16.99
CA CYS A 183 0.09 -18.25 -17.81
C CYS A 183 -0.68 -17.06 -17.21
N LYS A 184 -0.79 -15.98 -17.98
CA LYS A 184 -1.47 -14.73 -17.56
C LYS A 184 -2.98 -14.89 -17.37
N TYR A 185 -3.53 -15.97 -17.92
CA TYR A 185 -4.95 -16.27 -17.90
C TYR A 185 -5.16 -17.78 -17.74
N PRO A 186 -4.85 -18.32 -16.53
CA PRO A 186 -4.95 -19.74 -16.28
C PRO A 186 -6.40 -20.23 -16.39
N PRO A 187 -6.63 -21.51 -16.76
CA PRO A 187 -7.96 -22.07 -16.79
C PRO A 187 -8.59 -22.07 -15.39
N PRO A 188 -9.94 -21.94 -15.28
CA PRO A 188 -10.61 -21.88 -13.98
C PRO A 188 -10.33 -23.04 -13.02
N GLY A 189 -9.98 -24.22 -13.54
CA GLY A 189 -9.66 -25.39 -12.73
C GLY A 189 -8.35 -25.27 -11.93
N GLU A 190 -7.43 -24.39 -12.32
CA GLU A 190 -6.14 -24.16 -11.65
C GLU A 190 -6.23 -23.06 -10.57
N LEU A 191 -7.33 -22.31 -10.50
CA LEU A 191 -7.49 -21.19 -9.57
C LEU A 191 -7.42 -21.61 -8.09
N PRO A 192 -7.98 -22.75 -7.65
CA PRO A 192 -7.81 -23.23 -6.28
C PRO A 192 -6.33 -23.45 -5.92
N ASP A 193 -5.53 -23.96 -6.86
CA ASP A 193 -4.10 -24.19 -6.64
C ASP A 193 -3.36 -22.86 -6.49
N PHE A 194 -3.62 -21.89 -7.36
CA PHE A 194 -3.07 -20.53 -7.21
C PHE A 194 -3.45 -19.89 -5.87
N TRP A 195 -4.68 -20.10 -5.40
CA TRP A 195 -5.10 -19.63 -4.08
C TRP A 195 -4.28 -20.26 -2.96
N GLU A 196 -4.17 -21.60 -2.93
CA GLU A 196 -3.43 -22.30 -1.88
C GLU A 196 -1.93 -21.95 -1.89
N GLU A 197 -1.32 -21.78 -3.06
CA GLU A 197 0.07 -21.37 -3.20
C GLU A 197 0.33 -19.94 -2.68
N ASN A 198 -0.62 -19.02 -2.87
CA ASN A 198 -0.41 -17.59 -2.57
C ASN A 198 -1.00 -17.15 -1.23
N ARG A 199 -1.95 -17.90 -0.66
CA ARG A 199 -2.68 -17.53 0.57
C ARG A 199 -1.75 -17.17 1.72
N ASN A 200 -0.82 -18.07 2.05
CA ASN A 200 0.07 -17.88 3.20
C ASN A 200 1.08 -16.76 2.91
N ALA A 201 1.64 -16.70 1.70
CA ALA A 201 2.55 -15.63 1.27
C ALA A 201 1.89 -14.25 1.40
N MET A 202 0.63 -14.14 0.96
CA MET A 202 -0.13 -12.91 1.08
C MET A 202 -0.37 -12.54 2.55
N LEU A 203 -0.78 -13.48 3.40
CA LEU A 203 -1.00 -13.24 4.83
C LEU A 203 0.27 -12.73 5.54
N VAL A 204 1.41 -13.38 5.28
CA VAL A 204 2.68 -12.99 5.91
C VAL A 204 3.16 -11.65 5.36
N PHE A 205 3.04 -11.39 4.06
CA PHE A 205 3.33 -10.08 3.46
C PHE A 205 2.47 -8.97 4.07
N MET A 206 1.16 -9.18 4.15
CA MET A 206 0.20 -8.27 4.76
C MET A 206 0.55 -7.92 6.21
N SER A 207 1.04 -8.91 6.98
CA SER A 207 1.48 -8.67 8.36
C SER A 207 2.66 -7.70 8.46
N GLN A 208 3.51 -7.60 7.42
CA GLN A 208 4.68 -6.72 7.43
C GLN A 208 4.32 -5.23 7.58
N ALA A 209 3.08 -4.84 7.29
CA ALA A 209 2.59 -3.47 7.53
C ALA A 209 2.61 -3.06 9.02
N GLN A 210 2.74 -4.00 9.96
CA GLN A 210 2.72 -3.74 11.41
C GLN A 210 4.09 -3.52 12.05
N ARG A 211 5.18 -3.51 11.28
CA ARG A 211 6.55 -3.35 11.81
C ARG A 211 7.10 -1.93 11.62
N GLY A 212 8.30 -1.70 12.13
CA GLY A 212 9.01 -0.44 11.99
C GLY A 212 8.60 0.56 13.06
N VAL A 213 8.08 1.71 12.66
CA VAL A 213 7.69 2.79 13.56
C VAL A 213 6.29 3.29 13.25
N ARG A 214 5.55 3.67 14.29
CA ARG A 214 4.25 4.33 14.17
C ARG A 214 4.06 5.34 15.30
N GLY A 215 3.18 6.30 15.13
CA GLY A 215 3.01 7.31 16.16
C GLY A 215 1.99 8.38 15.85
N LEU A 216 2.01 9.41 16.69
CA LEU A 216 1.22 10.64 16.57
C LEU A 216 2.14 11.86 16.55
N VAL A 217 1.83 12.82 15.70
CA VAL A 217 2.38 14.18 15.73
C VAL A 217 1.31 15.10 16.30
N MET A 218 1.65 15.85 17.35
CA MET A 218 0.73 16.70 18.09
C MET A 218 1.32 18.09 18.32
N ASP A 219 0.47 19.09 18.42
CA ASP A 219 0.84 20.43 18.86
C ASP A 219 1.21 20.39 20.36
N SER A 220 2.35 20.98 20.71
CA SER A 220 2.83 20.98 22.09
C SER A 220 1.96 21.79 23.05
N LEU A 221 1.28 22.83 22.56
CA LEU A 221 0.43 23.75 23.32
C LEU A 221 -1.02 23.28 23.36
N THR A 222 -1.64 23.05 22.20
CA THR A 222 -3.07 22.71 22.13
C THR A 222 -3.33 21.24 22.40
N ARG A 223 -2.29 20.39 22.30
CA ARG A 223 -2.38 18.91 22.37
C ARG A 223 -3.22 18.30 21.24
N GLU A 224 -3.59 19.09 20.23
CA GLU A 224 -4.31 18.61 19.06
C GLU A 224 -3.38 17.87 18.10
N ALA A 225 -3.92 16.93 17.34
CA ALA A 225 -3.16 16.19 16.34
C ALA A 225 -2.86 17.06 15.12
N ILE A 226 -1.64 16.97 14.58
CA ILE A 226 -1.21 17.77 13.44
C ILE A 226 -1.34 16.95 12.15
N PRO A 227 -2.31 17.24 11.28
CA PRO A 227 -2.45 16.56 9.99
C PRO A 227 -1.41 17.05 8.98
N ASP A 228 -1.14 16.23 7.96
CA ASP A 228 -0.28 16.57 6.82
C ASP A 228 1.08 17.19 7.20
N ALA A 229 1.69 16.76 8.31
CA ALA A 229 3.09 16.98 8.59
C ALA A 229 3.93 16.05 7.70
N GLN A 230 5.04 16.57 7.17
CA GLN A 230 5.97 15.81 6.34
C GLN A 230 6.99 15.14 7.25
N LEU A 231 7.17 13.83 7.07
CA LEU A 231 8.12 13.02 7.83
C LEU A 231 9.15 12.40 6.90
N ARG A 232 10.36 12.24 7.42
CA ARG A 232 11.45 11.56 6.71
C ARG A 232 12.35 10.84 7.71
N ILE A 233 12.83 9.67 7.33
CA ILE A 233 13.90 9.00 8.08
C ILE A 233 15.23 9.57 7.61
N ASP A 234 16.10 9.94 8.55
CA ASP A 234 17.42 10.47 8.22
C ASP A 234 18.18 9.50 7.30
N ASN A 235 18.90 10.05 6.32
CA ASN A 235 19.54 9.30 5.22
C ASN A 235 18.60 8.48 4.30
N ARG A 236 17.27 8.66 4.38
CA ARG A 236 16.30 8.11 3.42
C ARG A 236 15.53 9.23 2.75
N ALA A 237 15.79 9.47 1.46
CA ALA A 237 15.30 10.66 0.76
C ALA A 237 13.77 10.69 0.56
N ILE A 238 13.10 9.53 0.53
CA ILE A 238 11.66 9.42 0.30
C ILE A 238 10.91 9.58 1.63
N GLY A 239 10.12 10.65 1.70
CA GLY A 239 9.29 10.98 2.86
C GLY A 239 7.94 10.28 2.87
N PHE A 240 7.14 10.61 3.88
CA PHE A 240 5.75 10.18 4.08
C PHE A 240 5.04 11.22 4.95
N ASN A 241 3.71 11.19 5.00
CA ASN A 241 2.94 12.23 5.71
C ASN A 241 2.11 11.65 6.85
N THR A 242 1.81 12.48 7.85
CA THR A 242 0.77 12.13 8.83
C THR A 242 -0.61 12.13 8.17
N SER A 243 -1.49 11.26 8.65
CA SER A 243 -2.91 11.26 8.31
C SER A 243 -3.64 12.51 8.83
N LYS A 244 -4.93 12.64 8.50
CA LYS A 244 -5.84 13.67 9.04
C LYS A 244 -5.95 13.69 10.58
N ARG A 245 -5.52 12.61 11.24
CA ARG A 245 -5.49 12.50 12.72
C ARG A 245 -4.08 12.62 13.30
N GLY A 246 -3.11 13.13 12.53
CA GLY A 246 -1.71 13.24 12.96
C GLY A 246 -1.00 11.90 13.12
N GLU A 247 -1.62 10.79 12.71
CA GLU A 247 -1.03 9.45 12.81
C GLU A 247 -0.02 9.22 11.69
N PHE A 248 1.06 8.51 11.96
CA PHE A 248 2.03 8.08 10.93
C PHE A 248 2.48 6.64 11.12
N TRP A 249 2.98 6.04 10.04
CA TRP A 249 3.55 4.69 10.00
C TRP A 249 4.69 4.65 8.99
N ARG A 250 5.75 3.92 9.32
CA ARG A 250 6.84 3.62 8.39
C ARG A 250 7.39 2.23 8.67
N ILE A 251 7.36 1.38 7.65
CA ILE A 251 7.96 0.04 7.70
C ILE A 251 9.48 0.22 7.72
N LEU A 252 10.12 -0.38 8.71
CA LEU A 252 11.57 -0.38 8.88
C LEU A 252 12.02 -1.74 9.40
N LEU A 253 13.25 -2.10 9.08
CA LEU A 253 13.92 -3.25 9.67
C LEU A 253 14.44 -2.92 11.08
N PRO A 254 14.84 -3.91 11.89
CA PRO A 254 15.52 -3.66 13.15
C PRO A 254 16.76 -2.79 12.94
N GLY A 255 16.91 -1.73 13.74
CA GLY A 255 17.96 -0.75 13.57
C GLY A 255 17.74 0.54 14.36
N ASN A 256 18.73 1.42 14.32
CA ASN A 256 18.68 2.75 14.92
C ASN A 256 18.39 3.78 13.83
N TYR A 257 17.44 4.67 14.08
CA TYR A 257 16.96 5.64 13.11
C TYR A 257 16.76 7.00 13.76
N THR A 258 16.73 8.04 12.92
CA THR A 258 16.31 9.39 13.30
C THR A 258 15.12 9.79 12.45
N LEU A 259 14.00 10.13 13.08
CA LEU A 259 12.80 10.66 12.43
C LEU A 259 12.90 12.18 12.40
N GLN A 260 12.80 12.77 11.21
CA GLN A 260 12.69 14.21 10.99
C GLN A 260 11.23 14.55 10.68
N VAL A 261 10.68 15.57 11.33
CA VAL A 261 9.29 16.01 11.16
C VAL A 261 9.24 17.50 10.84
N PHE A 262 8.52 17.85 9.78
CA PHE A 262 8.40 19.20 9.24
C PHE A 262 6.93 19.57 9.07
N LYS A 263 6.56 20.75 9.56
CA LYS A 263 5.23 21.34 9.30
C LYS A 263 5.38 22.85 9.28
N GLU A 264 4.80 23.49 8.26
CA GLU A 264 4.74 24.95 8.20
C GLU A 264 4.05 25.50 9.45
N GLY A 265 4.63 26.55 10.05
CA GLY A 265 4.16 27.13 11.30
C GLY A 265 4.64 26.41 12.57
N TYR A 266 5.52 25.41 12.46
CA TYR A 266 6.11 24.70 13.60
C TYR A 266 7.63 24.57 13.49
N GLU A 267 8.28 24.41 14.63
CA GLU A 267 9.71 24.14 14.72
C GLU A 267 10.00 22.70 14.31
N ASN A 268 10.92 22.51 13.37
CA ASN A 268 11.31 21.19 12.89
C ASN A 268 11.78 20.30 14.06
N GLN A 269 11.30 19.05 14.09
CA GLN A 269 11.67 18.08 15.11
C GLN A 269 12.60 17.00 14.53
N SER A 270 13.51 16.49 15.36
CA SER A 270 14.36 15.34 15.04
C SER A 270 14.47 14.42 16.26
N LEU A 271 14.05 13.17 16.11
CA LEU A 271 13.97 12.21 17.21
C LEU A 271 14.66 10.90 16.84
N SER A 272 15.64 10.49 17.64
CA SER A 272 16.23 9.16 17.51
C SER A 272 15.37 8.09 18.15
N PHE A 273 15.25 6.93 17.50
CA PHE A 273 14.50 5.78 17.98
C PHE A 273 15.12 4.47 17.50
N VAL A 274 14.71 3.38 18.14
CA VAL A 274 15.19 2.02 17.82
C VAL A 274 14.00 1.19 17.37
N VAL A 275 14.17 0.45 16.27
CA VAL A 275 13.28 -0.64 15.89
C VAL A 275 13.95 -1.92 16.37
N TYR A 276 13.27 -2.64 17.27
CA TYR A 276 13.84 -3.85 17.87
C TYR A 276 13.58 -5.08 17.00
N THR A 277 14.49 -6.04 17.07
CA THR A 277 14.24 -7.38 16.54
C THR A 277 13.08 -8.01 17.30
N PRO A 278 12.05 -8.54 16.61
CA PRO A 278 10.93 -9.15 17.29
C PRO A 278 11.39 -10.36 18.12
N MET A 279 10.90 -10.47 19.36
CA MET A 279 11.29 -11.56 20.28
C MET A 279 10.79 -12.94 19.84
N SER A 280 9.86 -13.00 18.89
CA SER A 280 9.43 -14.23 18.22
C SER A 280 8.98 -13.92 16.79
N ASN A 281 9.08 -14.91 15.90
CA ASN A 281 8.65 -14.79 14.50
C ASN A 281 7.16 -14.43 14.33
N PHE A 282 6.35 -14.59 15.38
CA PHE A 282 4.90 -14.37 15.35
C PHE A 282 4.45 -13.00 15.89
N GLN A 283 5.36 -12.15 16.36
CA GLN A 283 5.00 -10.88 16.97
C GLN A 283 5.71 -9.73 16.27
N LEU A 284 5.13 -9.26 15.17
CA LEU A 284 5.55 -7.99 14.57
C LEU A 284 5.09 -6.84 15.48
N SER A 285 6.04 -6.07 15.98
CA SER A 285 5.80 -4.86 16.76
C SER A 285 6.44 -3.66 16.09
N ALA A 286 5.72 -2.55 16.04
CA ALA A 286 6.27 -1.26 15.68
C ALA A 286 6.62 -0.46 16.94
N THR A 287 7.72 0.27 16.89
CA THR A 287 8.09 1.27 17.89
C THR A 287 7.05 2.39 17.88
N TRP A 288 6.49 2.70 19.05
CA TRP A 288 5.54 3.81 19.18
C TRP A 288 6.26 5.11 19.50
N LEU A 289 5.95 6.18 18.77
CA LEU A 289 6.47 7.52 19.02
C LEU A 289 5.34 8.54 19.18
N THR A 290 5.58 9.51 20.06
CA THR A 290 4.75 10.70 20.17
C THR A 290 5.65 11.91 19.95
N VAL A 291 5.39 12.65 18.88
CA VAL A 291 6.16 13.84 18.49
C VAL A 291 5.34 15.06 18.85
N ASN A 292 5.86 15.88 19.76
CA ASN A 292 5.25 17.18 20.09
C ASN A 292 5.96 18.27 19.27
N MET A 293 5.23 19.00 18.44
CA MET A 293 5.72 20.09 17.61
C MET A 293 5.42 21.43 18.30
N THR A 294 6.43 22.28 18.44
CA THR A 294 6.27 23.65 18.96
C THR A 294 5.87 24.61 17.84
N PRO A 295 4.78 25.39 17.95
CA PRO A 295 4.44 26.41 16.95
C PRO A 295 5.51 27.50 16.86
N THR A 296 5.89 27.89 15.64
CA THR A 296 6.76 29.06 15.40
C THR A 296 5.93 30.32 15.43
N PHE A 297 6.10 31.17 16.44
CA PHE A 297 5.44 32.48 16.50
C PHE A 297 6.14 33.48 15.57
N SER A 298 5.91 33.39 14.27
CA SER A 298 6.31 34.46 13.34
C SER A 298 5.20 35.52 13.27
N GLY A 299 5.35 36.61 14.04
CA GLY A 299 4.60 37.85 13.80
C GLY A 299 3.64 38.35 14.90
N VAL A 300 3.65 37.80 16.12
CA VAL A 300 2.90 38.41 17.23
C VAL A 300 3.88 39.06 18.21
N SER A 301 4.16 40.34 17.99
CA SER A 301 4.70 41.21 19.04
C SER A 301 3.57 41.50 20.04
N GLU A 302 3.26 40.57 20.94
CA GLU A 302 2.50 40.87 22.17
C GLU A 302 2.52 39.66 23.14
N PRO A 303 2.95 39.83 24.40
CA PRO A 303 2.93 38.78 25.43
C PRO A 303 1.52 38.32 25.87
N SER A 304 0.44 38.92 25.36
CA SER A 304 -0.91 38.79 25.90
C SER A 304 -1.65 37.51 25.47
N VAL A 305 -1.40 37.01 24.25
CA VAL A 305 -2.09 35.81 23.72
C VAL A 305 -1.51 34.52 24.33
N LEU A 306 -0.20 34.46 24.50
CA LEU A 306 0.48 33.31 25.11
C LEU A 306 0.05 33.11 26.58
N ALA A 307 -0.15 34.21 27.31
CA ALA A 307 -0.66 34.17 28.68
C ALA A 307 -2.11 33.66 28.77
N HIS A 308 -2.96 33.98 27.78
CA HIS A 308 -4.35 33.50 27.73
C HIS A 308 -4.48 32.01 27.38
N LEU A 309 -3.58 31.48 26.55
CA LEU A 309 -3.54 30.05 26.21
C LEU A 309 -2.96 29.21 27.36
N LEU A 310 -1.93 29.70 28.05
CA LEU A 310 -1.31 29.02 29.19
C LEU A 310 -2.15 29.09 30.48
N ALA A 311 -3.08 30.03 30.60
CA ALA A 311 -3.93 30.19 31.79
C ALA A 311 -5.13 29.22 31.85
N LYS A 312 -5.41 28.44 30.79
CA LYS A 312 -6.52 27.48 30.78
C LYS A 312 -6.23 26.17 31.49
N ASP A 313 -4.96 25.85 31.76
CA ASP A 313 -4.55 24.63 32.46
C ASP A 313 -3.97 24.96 33.85
N ALA A 314 -4.85 25.33 34.78
CA ALA A 314 -4.52 25.23 36.21
C ALA A 314 -4.48 23.74 36.62
N PRO A 315 -3.51 23.30 37.44
CA PRO A 315 -3.34 21.89 37.75
C PRO A 315 -4.46 21.36 38.65
N VAL A 316 -5.31 20.49 38.11
CA VAL A 316 -6.13 19.59 38.92
C VAL A 316 -5.23 18.47 39.43
N THR A 317 -5.13 18.36 40.74
CA THR A 317 -4.32 17.38 41.45
C THR A 317 -4.76 15.95 41.08
N PRO A 318 -3.88 15.07 40.56
CA PRO A 318 -4.26 13.69 40.29
C PRO A 318 -4.18 12.88 41.58
N THR A 319 -5.32 12.34 42.01
CA THR A 319 -5.37 11.25 42.99
C THR A 319 -4.84 9.98 42.31
N VAL A 320 -3.76 9.42 42.86
CA VAL A 320 -3.12 8.21 42.36
C VAL A 320 -4.00 6.99 42.66
N GLY A 321 -4.72 6.51 41.64
CA GLY A 321 -5.30 5.17 41.60
C GLY A 321 -4.43 4.26 40.72
N ALA A 322 -3.79 3.26 41.31
CA ALA A 322 -2.98 2.29 40.59
C ALA A 322 -3.85 1.45 39.63
N VAL A 323 -3.66 1.63 38.32
CA VAL A 323 -4.24 0.74 37.30
C VAL A 323 -3.25 -0.39 37.01
N LYS A 324 -3.61 -1.60 37.44
CA LYS A 324 -2.90 -2.84 37.07
C LYS A 324 -2.99 -3.04 35.56
N GLN A 325 -1.84 -3.27 34.91
CA GLN A 325 -1.78 -3.76 33.54
C GLN A 325 -2.50 -5.11 33.43
N ALA A 326 -3.49 -5.19 32.55
CA ALA A 326 -4.10 -6.46 32.16
C ALA A 326 -3.19 -7.19 31.14
N PRO A 327 -3.12 -8.53 31.15
CA PRO A 327 -2.32 -9.29 30.19
C PRO A 327 -2.87 -9.09 28.78
N ILE A 328 -1.95 -8.90 27.82
CA ILE A 328 -2.27 -8.80 26.40
C ILE A 328 -2.60 -10.21 25.87
N SER A 329 -3.85 -10.40 25.41
CA SER A 329 -4.31 -11.61 24.72
C SER A 329 -3.60 -11.77 23.36
N PRO A 330 -3.36 -13.00 22.87
CA PRO A 330 -2.78 -13.24 21.55
C PRO A 330 -3.61 -12.58 20.43
N GLN A 331 -2.92 -11.94 19.49
CA GLN A 331 -3.49 -11.21 18.36
C GLN A 331 -4.21 -12.17 17.40
N ILE A 332 -5.47 -11.86 17.11
CA ILE A 332 -6.30 -12.59 16.14
C ILE A 332 -5.97 -12.06 14.73
N MET A 333 -5.52 -12.96 13.86
CA MET A 333 -5.28 -12.70 12.44
C MET A 333 -6.57 -12.24 11.72
N PRO A 334 -6.48 -11.47 10.62
CA PRO A 334 -7.64 -11.13 9.81
C PRO A 334 -8.37 -12.40 9.32
N ASN A 335 -9.70 -12.32 9.24
CA ASN A 335 -10.57 -13.48 9.02
C ASN A 335 -10.26 -14.17 7.68
N GLU A 336 -9.81 -15.43 7.73
CA GLU A 336 -9.26 -16.21 6.60
C GLU A 336 -10.24 -16.34 5.42
N ALA A 337 -11.55 -16.36 5.71
CA ALA A 337 -12.60 -16.48 4.71
C ALA A 337 -12.71 -15.25 3.77
N TRP A 338 -12.32 -14.05 4.24
CA TRP A 338 -12.46 -12.81 3.47
C TRP A 338 -11.30 -12.57 2.50
N ILE A 339 -10.08 -12.95 2.89
CA ILE A 339 -8.89 -12.95 2.02
C ILE A 339 -9.04 -14.04 0.95
N GLY A 340 -9.59 -15.20 1.33
CA GLY A 340 -10.05 -16.27 0.42
C GLY A 340 -10.99 -15.75 -0.65
N SER A 341 -12.06 -15.08 -0.26
CA SER A 341 -13.02 -14.51 -1.22
C SER A 341 -12.36 -13.48 -2.15
N LEU A 342 -11.42 -12.66 -1.70
CA LEU A 342 -10.78 -11.64 -2.53
C LEU A 342 -9.85 -12.20 -3.59
N LEU A 343 -8.96 -13.12 -3.22
CA LEU A 343 -8.05 -13.74 -4.16
C LEU A 343 -8.80 -14.74 -5.05
N MET A 344 -9.74 -15.52 -4.52
CA MET A 344 -10.62 -16.38 -5.33
C MET A 344 -11.53 -15.57 -6.26
N GLU A 345 -11.92 -14.34 -5.95
CA GLU A 345 -12.73 -13.49 -6.83
C GLU A 345 -11.88 -12.77 -7.89
N SER A 346 -10.65 -12.36 -7.57
CA SER A 346 -9.63 -11.93 -8.54
C SER A 346 -9.29 -13.07 -9.52
N LEU A 347 -9.21 -14.30 -9.02
CA LEU A 347 -8.94 -15.51 -9.79
C LEU A 347 -10.19 -15.96 -10.59
N ALA A 348 -11.39 -16.03 -9.99
CA ALA A 348 -12.62 -16.53 -10.62
C ALA A 348 -13.17 -15.60 -11.71
N LYS A 349 -12.84 -14.29 -11.67
CA LYS A 349 -13.26 -13.33 -12.69
C LYS A 349 -12.32 -13.22 -13.90
N LEU A 350 -11.32 -14.11 -13.99
CA LEU A 350 -10.61 -14.52 -15.22
C LEU A 350 -11.53 -15.31 -16.17
N GLN A 351 -12.79 -14.92 -16.33
CA GLN A 351 -13.76 -15.67 -17.12
C GLN A 351 -14.34 -14.82 -18.25
N ARG A 352 -13.68 -14.89 -19.42
CA ARG A 352 -14.22 -15.05 -20.79
C ARG A 352 -13.14 -14.68 -21.84
N ALA A 353 -12.12 -15.52 -22.01
CA ALA A 353 -11.33 -15.69 -23.25
C ALA A 353 -10.40 -16.92 -23.13
N ARG A 354 -10.01 -17.51 -24.27
CA ARG A 354 -9.59 -18.92 -24.44
C ARG A 354 -8.17 -19.29 -23.93
N SER A 355 -8.10 -20.50 -23.35
CA SER A 355 -7.05 -21.54 -23.27
C SER A 355 -5.57 -21.21 -23.57
N CYS A 356 -4.72 -21.41 -22.56
CA CYS A 356 -3.28 -21.68 -22.67
C CYS A 356 -3.02 -23.10 -23.23
N THR A 357 -3.33 -23.38 -24.49
CA THR A 357 -2.87 -24.61 -25.20
C THR A 357 -1.68 -24.31 -26.09
N LEU A 358 -0.72 -25.24 -26.19
CA LEU A 358 0.52 -25.20 -26.98
C LEU A 358 0.27 -24.77 -28.45
N ALA A 359 0.19 -23.46 -28.71
CA ALA A 359 0.29 -22.84 -30.05
C ALA A 359 0.13 -21.31 -30.03
N ALA A 360 -0.06 -20.65 -28.88
CA ALA A 360 -0.32 -19.20 -28.83
C ALA A 360 0.85 -18.37 -28.28
N VAL A 361 2.05 -18.53 -28.87
CA VAL A 361 3.07 -17.48 -28.80
C VAL A 361 2.57 -16.31 -29.63
N GLY A 362 1.89 -15.33 -29.00
CA GLY A 362 1.54 -14.08 -29.68
C GLY A 362 0.28 -13.33 -29.24
N ARG A 363 -0.47 -13.77 -28.22
CA ARG A 363 -1.67 -13.03 -27.76
C ARG A 363 -1.62 -12.77 -26.26
N GLN A 364 -1.52 -11.49 -25.89
CA GLN A 364 -1.20 -10.99 -24.55
C GLN A 364 -2.47 -10.61 -23.77
N LEU A 365 -2.73 -11.27 -22.65
CA LEU A 365 -3.77 -10.93 -21.66
C LEU A 365 -3.10 -10.36 -20.41
N PHE A 366 -3.69 -9.35 -19.74
CA PHE A 366 -3.32 -8.91 -18.39
C PHE A 366 -4.57 -8.40 -17.66
N GLN A 367 -4.70 -8.72 -16.37
CA GLN A 367 -5.61 -8.07 -15.41
C GLN A 367 -4.74 -7.51 -14.28
N LEU A 368 -4.93 -6.23 -13.92
CA LEU A 368 -4.31 -5.61 -12.74
C LEU A 368 -5.30 -5.71 -11.57
N SER A 369 -5.03 -6.61 -10.63
CA SER A 369 -5.66 -6.56 -9.30
C SER A 369 -4.66 -5.92 -8.35
N VAL A 370 -5.09 -4.93 -7.55
CA VAL A 370 -4.21 -4.25 -6.61
C VAL A 370 -4.72 -4.43 -5.20
N LEU A 371 -3.83 -4.88 -4.33
CA LEU A 371 -4.11 -5.08 -2.92
C LEU A 371 -3.45 -3.99 -2.11
N TYR A 372 -4.25 -3.18 -1.44
CA TYR A 372 -3.80 -2.05 -0.64
C TYR A 372 -4.05 -2.27 0.85
N MET A 373 -3.06 -1.99 1.68
CA MET A 373 -3.19 -2.04 3.13
C MET A 373 -3.24 -0.66 3.75
N ALA A 374 -4.42 -0.27 4.22
CA ALA A 374 -4.62 0.93 5.02
C ALA A 374 -4.52 0.59 6.51
N VAL A 375 -3.90 1.46 7.30
CA VAL A 375 -3.98 1.33 8.76
C VAL A 375 -5.15 2.17 9.26
N LEU A 376 -6.18 1.52 9.84
CA LEU A 376 -7.24 2.20 10.60
C LEU A 376 -7.26 1.63 12.03
N HIS A 377 -7.27 2.50 13.04
CA HIS A 377 -7.50 2.11 14.44
C HIS A 377 -8.97 2.38 14.84
N PRO A 378 -9.62 1.52 15.65
CA PRO A 378 -10.99 1.72 16.10
C PRO A 378 -11.00 2.52 17.41
N LEU A 379 -11.21 3.82 17.31
CA LEU A 379 -11.93 4.57 18.34
C LEU A 379 -13.03 5.33 17.61
N VAL A 380 -14.12 4.63 17.33
CA VAL A 380 -15.39 5.28 17.01
C VAL A 380 -16.15 5.31 18.33
N GLU A 381 -16.09 6.46 19.01
CA GLU A 381 -17.14 6.79 19.97
C GLU A 381 -18.47 6.84 19.21
N LEU A 382 -19.44 6.08 19.70
CA LEU A 382 -20.82 6.11 19.23
C LEU A 382 -21.40 7.51 19.48
N VAL A 383 -21.36 8.38 18.47
CA VAL A 383 -22.23 9.56 18.43
C VAL A 383 -23.58 9.07 17.87
N PRO A 384 -24.69 9.16 18.64
CA PRO A 384 -25.99 8.71 18.18
C PRO A 384 -26.53 9.71 17.15
N PHE A 385 -26.51 9.35 15.87
CA PHE A 385 -27.22 10.12 14.85
C PHE A 385 -28.67 9.63 14.75
N GLY A 386 -29.57 10.47 15.27
CA GLY A 386 -30.98 10.44 14.96
C GLY A 386 -31.24 10.83 13.51
N LEU A 387 -32.19 10.11 12.91
CA LEU A 387 -33.22 10.55 11.96
C LEU A 387 -32.81 11.52 10.83
N PHE A 388 -32.83 11.02 9.59
CA PHE A 388 -33.90 11.32 8.61
C PHE A 388 -33.72 10.48 7.33
N PRO A 389 -34.75 10.40 6.45
CA PRO A 389 -35.07 9.22 5.65
C PRO A 389 -34.73 9.46 4.17
N ASP A 390 -34.53 8.41 3.39
CA ASP A 390 -35.55 7.99 2.43
C ASP A 390 -35.12 6.72 1.72
N ASN A 391 -36.09 5.81 1.66
CA ASN A 391 -36.06 4.61 0.85
C ASN A 391 -36.06 5.00 -0.62
N SER A 392 -35.27 4.31 -1.43
CA SER A 392 -35.86 3.30 -2.33
C SER A 392 -34.82 2.71 -3.29
N VAL A 393 -35.06 1.43 -3.60
CA VAL A 393 -34.58 0.67 -4.76
C VAL A 393 -33.16 0.10 -4.68
N LEU A 394 -33.05 -1.12 -4.13
CA LEU A 394 -32.66 -2.30 -4.90
C LEU A 394 -32.80 -3.56 -4.02
N LYS A 395 -34.01 -4.14 -4.07
CA LYS A 395 -34.19 -5.59 -3.93
C LYS A 395 -33.71 -6.21 -5.24
N ASP A 396 -32.71 -7.07 -5.15
CA ASP A 396 -32.78 -8.45 -5.62
C ASP A 396 -31.37 -9.06 -5.51
N GLU A 397 -31.17 -9.69 -4.36
CA GLU A 397 -30.15 -10.70 -4.13
C GLU A 397 -30.47 -11.92 -5.00
N ILE A 398 -29.51 -12.35 -5.83
CA ILE A 398 -29.33 -13.78 -6.08
C ILE A 398 -27.87 -14.09 -5.79
N ILE A 399 -27.70 -14.64 -4.59
CA ILE A 399 -26.54 -15.33 -4.06
C ILE A 399 -26.27 -16.56 -4.93
N TYR A 400 -25.03 -16.79 -5.34
CA TYR A 400 -24.43 -18.14 -5.31
C TYR A 400 -22.90 -18.03 -5.31
N ALA A 401 -22.34 -18.54 -4.21
CA ALA A 401 -20.99 -19.04 -3.91
C ALA A 401 -19.77 -18.27 -4.44
#